data_AF-A0A2P8DU42-F1
#
_entry.id   AF-A0A2P8DU42-F1
#
_cell.length_a   1.000
_cell.length_b   1.000
_cell.length_c   1.000
_cell.angle_alpha   90.00
_cell.angle_beta   90.00
_cell.angle_gamma   90.00
#
_symmetry.space_group_name_H-M   'P 1'
#
loop_
_entity.id
_entity.type
_entity.pdbx_description
1 polymer ?
#
loop_
_entity_poly.entity_id
_entity_poly.type
_entity_poly.pdbx_seq_one_letter_code
_entity_poly.pdbx_strand_id
1 'polypeptide(L)'
;MRRTPQEKKRLSYAKDTRDAYYANAKASRRRKPLKKRHAAKTDRGRARQILGSANGPVDPAAAESAETRLAHRPPAALHSANRLWPDQPLGPLLRWRLRDRAERGMLDPETAAARIARLDRRVPPAAGG
;
A
#
# COMPACT_ATOMS: atom_id res chain seq x y z
N MET A 1 3.38 -6.30 20.97
CA MET A 1 2.40 -7.42 20.95
C MET A 1 2.51 -8.18 19.63
N ARG A 2 2.74 -9.50 19.65
CA ARG A 2 2.98 -10.33 18.46
C ARG A 2 1.66 -10.83 17.90
N ARG A 3 1.31 -10.45 16.67
CA ARG A 3 0.05 -10.87 16.02
C ARG A 3 0.09 -12.34 15.60
N THR A 4 -1.01 -13.06 15.81
CA THR A 4 -1.17 -14.46 15.36
C THR A 4 -1.25 -14.54 13.83
N PRO A 5 -0.96 -15.71 13.22
CA PRO A 5 -1.14 -15.91 11.78
C PRO A 5 -2.57 -15.58 11.30
N GLN A 6 -3.58 -15.89 12.11
CA GLN A 6 -4.99 -15.63 11.83
C GLN A 6 -5.28 -14.12 11.83
N GLU A 7 -4.77 -13.39 12.81
CA GLU A 7 -4.88 -11.92 12.88
C GLU A 7 -4.18 -11.24 11.71
N LYS A 8 -2.97 -11.71 11.34
CA LYS A 8 -2.25 -11.21 10.16
C LYS A 8 -3.07 -11.39 8.89
N LYS A 9 -3.71 -12.56 8.74
CA LYS A 9 -4.56 -12.87 7.59
C LYS A 9 -5.83 -12.03 7.56
N ARG A 10 -6.48 -11.83 8.71
CA ARG A 10 -7.63 -10.91 8.87
C ARG A 10 -7.26 -9.48 8.48
N LEU A 11 -6.14 -8.97 8.99
CA LEU A 11 -5.64 -7.64 8.64
C LEU A 11 -5.31 -7.51 7.16
N SER A 12 -4.77 -8.56 6.54
CA SER A 12 -4.54 -8.58 5.09
C SER A 12 -5.87 -8.44 4.34
N TYR A 13 -6.88 -9.25 4.63
CA TYR A 13 -8.17 -9.13 3.94
C TYR A 13 -8.86 -7.78 4.15
N ALA A 14 -8.71 -7.18 5.33
CA ALA A 14 -9.35 -5.91 5.67
C ALA A 14 -8.62 -4.68 5.10
N LYS A 15 -7.28 -4.69 5.03
CA LYS A 15 -6.48 -3.49 4.74
C LYS A 15 -5.59 -3.59 3.50
N ASP A 16 -5.38 -4.79 2.97
CA ASP A 16 -4.50 -4.98 1.82
C ASP A 16 -5.19 -4.54 0.53
N THR A 17 -4.71 -3.45 -0.06
CA THR A 17 -5.20 -2.91 -1.35
C THR A 17 -4.24 -3.23 -2.50
N ARG A 18 -3.32 -4.19 -2.32
CA ARG A 18 -2.21 -4.37 -3.27
C ARG A 18 -2.60 -4.92 -4.64
N ASP A 19 -3.74 -5.58 -4.73
CA ASP A 19 -4.18 -6.32 -5.91
C ASP A 19 -5.47 -5.73 -6.53
N ALA A 20 -5.85 -4.50 -6.16
CA ALA A 20 -6.93 -3.77 -6.83
C ALA A 20 -6.58 -3.55 -8.33
N TYR A 21 -7.60 -3.59 -9.22
CA TYR A 21 -7.51 -3.44 -10.69
C TYR A 21 -6.81 -4.56 -11.48
N TYR A 22 -7.10 -5.83 -11.17
CA TYR A 22 -6.54 -6.97 -11.93
C TYR A 22 -5.00 -6.99 -12.00
N ALA A 23 -4.34 -6.18 -11.17
CA ALA A 23 -2.90 -6.13 -11.11
C ALA A 23 -2.40 -7.50 -10.68
N ASN A 24 -1.48 -8.06 -11.45
CA ASN A 24 -0.91 -9.37 -11.16
C ASN A 24 -0.28 -9.35 -9.75
N ALA A 25 -0.74 -10.24 -8.86
CA ALA A 25 -0.28 -10.31 -7.47
C ALA A 25 1.25 -10.52 -7.35
N LYS A 26 1.88 -11.17 -8.34
CA LYS A 26 3.35 -11.28 -8.42
C LYS A 26 3.98 -9.93 -8.76
N ALA A 27 3.40 -9.19 -9.70
CA ALA A 27 3.87 -7.87 -10.08
C ALA A 27 3.67 -6.84 -8.96
N SER A 28 2.54 -6.86 -8.24
CA SER A 28 2.26 -5.95 -7.13
C SER A 28 3.27 -6.15 -5.99
N ARG A 29 3.58 -7.41 -5.65
CA ARG A 29 4.58 -7.79 -4.65
C ARG A 29 6.00 -7.34 -5.01
N ARG A 30 6.35 -7.30 -6.30
CA ARG A 30 7.66 -6.82 -6.77
C ARG A 30 7.72 -5.29 -6.86
N ARG A 31 6.73 -4.68 -7.50
CA ARG A 31 6.74 -3.25 -7.85
C ARG A 31 6.54 -2.36 -6.63
N LYS A 32 5.74 -2.74 -5.63
CA LYS A 32 5.48 -1.89 -4.47
C LYS A 32 6.72 -1.68 -3.58
N PRO A 33 7.46 -2.72 -3.15
CA PRO A 33 8.71 -2.53 -2.42
C PRO A 33 9.74 -1.74 -3.23
N LEU A 34 9.84 -2.01 -4.54
CA LEU A 34 10.74 -1.29 -5.44
C LEU A 34 10.42 0.20 -5.46
N LYS A 35 9.16 0.58 -5.73
CA LYS A 35 8.73 1.98 -5.74
C LYS A 35 8.97 2.67 -4.40
N LYS A 36 8.67 2.01 -3.27
CA LYS A 36 8.98 2.54 -1.92
C LYS A 36 10.47 2.78 -1.72
N ARG A 37 11.31 1.83 -2.14
CA ARG A 37 12.77 1.96 -2.06
C ARG A 37 13.27 3.11 -2.92
N HIS A 38 12.75 3.29 -4.14
CA HIS A 38 13.10 4.42 -4.99
C HIS A 38 12.70 5.75 -4.37
N ALA A 39 11.47 5.87 -3.86
CA ALA A 39 11.00 7.07 -3.16
C ALA A 39 11.94 7.45 -2.00
N ALA A 40 12.24 6.49 -1.13
CA ALA A 40 13.16 6.69 -0.01
C ALA A 40 14.59 7.02 -0.45
N LYS A 41 15.07 6.43 -1.57
CA LYS A 41 16.38 6.77 -2.14
C LYS A 41 16.41 8.22 -2.64
N THR A 42 15.37 8.64 -3.35
CA THR A 42 15.22 10.02 -3.84
C THR A 42 15.16 11.01 -2.69
N ASP A 43 14.34 10.75 -1.67
CA ASP A 43 14.22 11.60 -0.49
C ASP A 43 15.57 11.75 0.22
N ARG A 44 16.30 10.65 0.43
CA ARG A 44 17.65 10.68 1.03
C ARG A 44 18.66 11.41 0.16
N GLY A 45 18.65 11.19 -1.16
CA GLY A 45 19.57 11.85 -2.09
C GLY A 45 19.39 13.36 -2.05
N ARG A 46 18.12 13.81 -2.06
CA ARG A 46 17.78 15.22 -1.94
C ARG A 46 18.15 15.81 -0.59
N ALA A 47 17.85 15.12 0.51
CA ALA A 47 18.23 15.57 1.84
C ALA A 47 19.75 15.77 1.96
N ARG A 48 20.54 14.83 1.42
CA ARG A 48 21.99 14.98 1.35
C ARG A 48 22.43 16.17 0.52
N GLN A 49 21.79 16.44 -0.61
CA GLN A 49 22.12 17.60 -1.44
C GLN A 49 21.83 18.92 -0.72
N ILE A 50 20.68 19.02 -0.03
CA ILE A 50 20.28 20.21 0.72
C ILE A 50 21.18 20.43 1.94
N LEU A 51 21.44 19.38 2.73
CA LEU A 51 22.33 19.50 3.88
C LEU A 51 23.78 19.73 3.44
N GLY A 52 24.18 19.16 2.30
CA GLY A 52 25.49 19.39 1.70
C GLY A 52 25.74 20.86 1.34
N SER A 53 24.72 21.65 1.04
CA SER A 53 24.90 23.10 0.81
C SER A 53 25.14 23.90 2.09
N ALA A 54 24.91 23.31 3.26
CA ALA A 54 25.22 23.90 4.56
C ALA A 54 26.44 23.23 5.22
N ASN A 55 27.15 22.32 4.53
CA ASN A 55 28.41 21.77 5.00
C ASN A 55 29.55 22.74 4.72
N GLY A 56 30.29 23.13 5.75
CA GLY A 56 31.42 24.04 5.62
C GLY A 56 31.62 24.86 6.90
N PRO A 57 32.33 26.00 6.81
CA PRO A 57 32.39 26.99 7.90
C PRO A 57 30.97 27.36 8.36
N VAL A 58 30.84 27.67 9.65
CA VAL A 58 29.54 28.00 10.26
C VAL A 58 28.96 29.26 9.58
N ASP A 59 27.95 29.07 8.74
CA ASP A 59 27.17 30.12 8.10
C ASP A 59 25.69 29.97 8.49
N PRO A 60 25.18 30.83 9.40
CA PRO A 60 23.81 30.80 9.86
C PRO A 60 22.77 30.95 8.73
N ALA A 61 23.07 31.78 7.72
CA ALA A 61 22.15 32.03 6.61
C ALA A 61 22.04 30.80 5.69
N ALA A 62 23.17 30.11 5.43
CA ALA A 62 23.17 28.86 4.70
C ALA A 62 22.43 27.74 5.45
N ALA A 63 22.59 27.66 6.77
CA ALA A 63 21.90 26.69 7.62
C ALA A 63 20.38 26.90 7.60
N GLU A 64 19.91 28.13 7.80
CA GLU A 64 18.48 28.48 7.79
C GLU A 64 17.85 28.25 6.41
N SER A 65 18.56 28.57 5.33
CA SER A 65 18.11 28.29 3.96
C SER A 65 17.97 26.79 3.70
N ALA A 66 18.91 25.97 4.19
CA ALA A 66 18.85 24.52 4.05
C ALA A 66 17.66 23.92 4.84
N GLU A 67 17.42 24.40 6.06
CA GLU A 67 16.29 23.97 6.89
C GLU A 67 14.94 24.29 6.23
N THR A 68 14.80 25.53 5.74
CA THR A 68 13.60 26.01 5.04
C THR A 68 13.33 25.16 3.78
N ARG A 69 14.35 24.85 2.99
CA ARG A 69 14.23 23.99 1.79
C ARG A 69 13.88 22.55 2.12
N LEU A 70 14.33 22.04 3.27
CA LEU A 70 14.01 20.70 3.74
C LEU A 70 12.54 20.63 4.19
N ALA A 71 12.08 21.64 4.93
CA ALA A 71 10.72 21.72 5.46
C ALA A 71 9.64 21.92 4.38
N HIS A 72 9.93 22.70 3.32
CA HIS A 72 8.91 23.12 2.35
C HIS A 72 8.38 22.06 1.40
N ARG A 73 8.89 20.82 1.40
CA ARG A 73 8.45 19.85 0.38
C ARG A 73 7.98 18.52 0.96
N PRO A 74 6.77 18.07 0.59
CA PRO A 74 6.26 16.77 0.99
C PRO A 74 7.18 15.63 0.52
N PRO A 75 7.31 14.54 1.32
CA PRO A 75 8.09 13.37 0.95
C PRO A 75 7.73 12.82 -0.44
N ALA A 76 8.72 12.37 -1.22
CA ALA A 76 8.49 11.77 -2.53
C ALA A 76 7.53 10.57 -2.46
N ALA A 77 7.46 9.90 -1.31
CA ALA A 77 6.50 8.84 -1.02
C ALA A 77 5.03 9.26 -1.17
N LEU A 78 4.69 10.55 -0.99
CA LEU A 78 3.34 11.10 -1.22
C LEU A 78 3.04 11.26 -2.73
N HIS A 79 4.06 11.47 -3.55
CA HIS A 79 3.93 11.65 -5.00
C HIS A 79 4.06 10.34 -5.78
N SER A 80 4.90 9.41 -5.32
CA SER A 80 5.25 8.21 -6.07
C SER A 80 4.38 7.03 -5.67
N ALA A 81 3.18 6.91 -6.22
CA ALA A 81 2.45 5.64 -6.33
C ALA A 81 2.16 4.83 -5.04
N ASN A 82 2.47 5.31 -3.83
CA ASN A 82 1.91 4.76 -2.59
C ASN A 82 0.45 5.17 -2.44
N ARG A 83 0.04 6.24 -3.13
CA ARG A 83 -1.34 6.54 -3.49
C ARG A 83 -1.81 5.60 -4.61
N LEU A 84 -1.57 4.30 -4.47
CA LEU A 84 -2.43 3.32 -5.13
C LEU A 84 -3.81 3.63 -4.56
N TRP A 85 -4.64 4.24 -5.39
CA TRP A 85 -5.97 4.68 -5.00
C TRP A 85 -6.63 3.51 -4.25
N PRO A 86 -7.18 3.77 -3.05
CA PRO A 86 -7.67 2.73 -2.17
C PRO A 86 -9.04 2.26 -2.66
N ASP A 87 -9.13 1.81 -3.91
CA ASP A 87 -10.44 1.64 -4.51
C ASP A 87 -11.14 0.40 -3.94
N GLN A 88 -10.38 -0.60 -3.43
CA GLN A 88 -10.97 -1.67 -2.62
C GLN A 88 -9.94 -2.47 -1.79
N PRO A 89 -10.28 -2.85 -0.53
CA PRO A 89 -9.52 -3.86 0.19
C PRO A 89 -9.68 -5.26 -0.43
N LEU A 90 -8.72 -6.14 -0.16
CA LEU A 90 -8.62 -7.48 -0.75
C LEU A 90 -9.86 -8.35 -0.47
N GLY A 91 -10.49 -8.22 0.70
CA GLY A 91 -11.68 -8.99 1.08
C GLY A 91 -12.85 -8.81 0.10
N PRO A 92 -13.39 -7.59 -0.07
CA PRO A 92 -14.41 -7.30 -1.08
C PRO A 92 -14.06 -7.76 -2.51
N LEU A 93 -12.82 -7.55 -2.95
CA LEU A 93 -12.37 -7.99 -4.27
C LEU A 93 -12.45 -9.52 -4.43
N LEU A 94 -12.06 -10.27 -3.40
CA LEU A 94 -12.14 -11.74 -3.42
C LEU A 94 -13.58 -12.23 -3.42
N ARG A 95 -14.49 -11.57 -2.69
CA ARG A 95 -15.94 -11.88 -2.74
C ARG A 95 -16.49 -11.71 -4.15
N TRP A 96 -16.24 -10.54 -4.75
CA TRP A 96 -16.67 -10.25 -6.12
C TRP A 96 -16.12 -11.28 -7.12
N ARG A 97 -14.82 -11.60 -7.05
CA ARG A 97 -14.19 -12.57 -7.97
C ARG A 97 -14.73 -14.00 -7.80
N LEU A 98 -15.09 -14.41 -6.59
CA LEU A 98 -15.70 -15.72 -6.36
C LEU A 98 -17.11 -15.80 -6.95
N ARG A 99 -17.89 -14.72 -6.85
CA ARG A 99 -19.23 -14.61 -7.48
C ARG A 99 -19.13 -14.61 -9.00
N ASP A 100 -18.32 -13.74 -9.59
CA ASP A 100 -18.11 -13.64 -11.03
C ASP A 100 -17.65 -14.98 -11.65
N ARG A 101 -16.79 -15.73 -10.94
CA ARG A 101 -16.39 -17.08 -11.40
C ARG A 101 -17.52 -18.10 -11.36
N ALA A 102 -18.40 -18.03 -10.36
CA ALA A 102 -19.55 -18.91 -10.28
C ALA A 102 -20.58 -18.57 -11.38
N GLU A 103 -20.83 -17.27 -11.59
CA GLU A 103 -21.72 -16.77 -12.65
C GLU A 103 -21.23 -17.16 -14.04
N ARG A 104 -19.90 -17.17 -14.27
CA ARG A 104 -19.29 -17.63 -15.53
C ARG A 104 -19.16 -19.15 -15.66
N GLY A 105 -19.63 -19.93 -14.68
CA GLY A 105 -19.49 -21.39 -14.68
C GLY A 105 -18.04 -21.90 -14.50
N MET A 106 -17.10 -21.03 -14.11
CA MET A 106 -15.69 -21.40 -13.86
C MET A 106 -15.46 -21.99 -12.46
N LEU A 107 -16.44 -21.87 -11.58
CA LEU A 107 -16.42 -22.40 -10.23
C LEU A 107 -17.83 -22.88 -9.89
N ASP A 108 -17.93 -24.06 -9.30
CA ASP A 108 -19.19 -24.54 -8.73
C ASP A 108 -19.77 -23.51 -7.72
N PRO A 109 -21.05 -23.12 -7.86
CA PRO A 109 -21.67 -22.11 -7.00
C PRO A 109 -21.62 -22.45 -5.50
N GLU A 110 -21.77 -23.72 -5.13
CA GLU A 110 -21.72 -24.15 -3.72
C GLU A 110 -20.30 -23.96 -3.16
N THR A 111 -19.29 -24.34 -3.94
CA THR A 111 -17.88 -24.12 -3.63
C THR A 111 -17.56 -22.63 -3.49
N ALA A 112 -18.13 -21.78 -4.36
CA ALA A 112 -17.97 -20.33 -4.26
C ALA A 112 -18.59 -19.79 -2.97
N ALA A 113 -19.81 -20.21 -2.63
CA ALA A 113 -20.52 -19.84 -1.41
C ALA A 113 -19.75 -20.25 -0.15
N ALA A 114 -19.26 -21.49 -0.08
CA ALA A 114 -18.47 -21.97 1.05
C ALA A 114 -17.17 -21.16 1.26
N ARG A 115 -16.52 -20.74 0.16
CA ARG A 115 -15.31 -19.89 0.21
C ARG A 115 -15.64 -18.46 0.66
N ILE A 116 -16.76 -17.90 0.21
CA ILE A 116 -17.24 -16.59 0.66
C ILE A 116 -17.57 -16.63 2.16
N ALA A 117 -18.33 -17.63 2.62
CA ALA A 117 -18.64 -17.81 4.04
C ALA A 117 -17.38 -17.93 4.92
N ARG A 118 -16.34 -18.63 4.44
CA ARG A 118 -15.03 -18.68 5.11
C ARG A 118 -14.33 -17.33 5.17
N LEU A 119 -14.46 -16.51 4.13
CA LEU A 119 -13.91 -15.17 4.09
C LEU A 119 -14.66 -14.25 5.06
N ASP A 120 -15.98 -14.33 5.09
CA ASP A 120 -16.84 -13.49 5.95
C ASP A 120 -16.62 -13.79 7.44
N ARG A 121 -16.38 -15.05 7.82
CA ARG A 121 -15.94 -15.40 9.18
C ARG A 121 -14.64 -14.72 9.61
N ARG A 122 -13.78 -14.35 8.66
CA ARG A 122 -12.47 -13.73 8.94
C ARG A 122 -12.54 -12.22 8.85
N VAL A 123 -13.20 -11.70 7.83
CA VAL A 123 -13.44 -10.28 7.60
C VAL A 123 -14.89 -10.15 7.16
N PRO A 124 -15.80 -9.80 8.09
CA PRO A 124 -17.19 -9.58 7.73
C PRO A 124 -17.27 -8.51 6.63
N PRO A 125 -18.30 -8.56 5.78
CA PRO A 125 -18.58 -7.44 4.87
C PRO A 125 -18.64 -6.15 5.70
N ALA A 126 -18.14 -5.06 5.14
CA ALA A 126 -18.34 -3.77 5.78
C ALA A 126 -19.85 -3.58 5.95
N ALA A 127 -20.32 -3.32 7.18
CA ALA A 127 -21.68 -2.87 7.40
C ALA A 127 -21.84 -1.63 6.52
N GLY A 128 -22.77 -1.67 5.56
CA GLY A 128 -23.05 -0.54 4.68
C GLY A 128 -23.30 0.68 5.54
N GLY A 129 -22.53 1.75 5.29
CA GLY A 129 -22.85 3.10 5.72
C GLY A 129 -23.61 3.81 4.61
#